data_AF-A0A1H8ZEF9-F1
#
_entry.id   AF-A0A1H8ZEF9-F1
#
_cell.length_a   1.000
_cell.length_b   1.000
_cell.length_c   1.000
_cell.angle_alpha   90.00
_cell.angle_beta   90.00
_cell.angle_gamma   90.00
#
_symmetry.space_group_name_H-M   'P 1'
#
loop_
_entity.id
_entity.type
_entity.pdbx_description
1 polymer ?
#
loop_
_entity_poly.entity_id
_entity_poly.type
_entity_poly.pdbx_seq_one_letter_code
_entity_poly.pdbx_strand_id
1 'polypeptide(L)' 'MGLLESMKATLASPAPKGRPDDGSDGAYWCDDCGVRIRDVELEGDPVCPDCGTEMRFERSTGRDCAC' A
#
# COMPACT_ATOMS: atom_id res chain seq x y z
N MET A 1 -16.84 18.36 25.84
CA MET A 1 -15.76 18.11 24.85
C MET A 1 -16.01 16.75 24.25
N GLY A 2 -16.56 16.71 23.04
CA GLY A 2 -17.18 15.51 22.47
C GLY A 2 -16.18 14.56 21.84
N LEU A 3 -16.40 13.25 22.01
CA LEU A 3 -15.62 12.17 21.38
C LEU A 3 -15.49 12.31 19.85
N LEU A 4 -16.42 13.02 19.20
CA LEU A 4 -16.41 13.26 17.76
C LEU A 4 -15.20 14.08 17.29
N GLU A 5 -14.69 14.99 18.12
CA GLU A 5 -13.49 15.79 17.80
C GLU A 5 -12.20 14.96 17.94
N SER A 6 -12.19 13.97 18.84
CA SER A 6 -11.06 13.05 19.00
C SER A 6 -10.88 12.16 17.77
N MET A 7 -11.98 11.69 17.15
CA MET A 7 -11.89 10.85 15.93
C MET A 7 -11.36 11.63 14.71
N LYS A 8 -11.73 12.92 14.59
CA LYS A 8 -11.17 13.81 13.55
C LYS A 8 -9.67 14.05 13.76
N ALA A 9 -9.23 14.22 15.00
CA ALA A 9 -7.82 14.43 15.31
C ALA A 9 -6.96 13.19 14.97
N THR A 10 -7.48 11.97 15.16
CA THR A 10 -6.76 10.74 14.83
C THR A 10 -6.65 10.51 13.32
N LEU A 11 -7.71 10.83 12.55
CA LEU A 11 -7.68 10.76 11.08
C LEU A 11 -6.87 11.92 10.46
N ALA A 12 -6.82 13.07 11.13
CA ALA A 12 -5.94 14.20 10.82
C ALA A 12 -4.48 13.97 11.26
N SER A 13 -4.10 12.72 11.61
CA SER A 13 -2.69 12.36 11.61
C SER A 13 -2.17 12.68 10.21
N PRO A 14 -1.20 13.60 10.05
CA PRO A 14 -0.67 13.91 8.75
C PRO A 14 -0.12 12.60 8.18
N ALA A 15 -0.79 12.06 7.15
CA ALA A 15 -0.25 10.98 6.33
C ALA A 15 1.20 11.35 6.06
N PRO A 16 2.19 10.52 6.49
CA PRO A 16 3.57 10.93 6.62
C PRO A 16 3.97 11.73 5.38
N LYS A 17 4.25 13.02 5.58
CA LYS A 17 4.70 13.89 4.50
C LYS A 17 6.08 13.40 4.11
N GLY A 18 6.12 12.59 3.05
CA GLY A 18 7.34 11.99 2.55
C GLY A 18 7.46 10.52 2.93
N ARG A 19 6.68 9.67 2.26
CA ARG A 19 7.37 8.52 1.69
C ARG A 19 8.26 9.11 0.59
N PRO A 20 9.58 8.90 0.59
CA PRO A 20 10.40 9.23 -0.55
C PRO A 20 9.69 8.68 -1.79
N ASP A 21 9.65 9.48 -2.86
CA ASP A 21 9.34 8.93 -4.17
C ASP A 21 10.48 7.95 -4.48
N ASP A 22 10.30 6.71 -4.05
CA ASP A 22 11.23 5.61 -4.23
C ASP A 22 11.14 5.05 -5.66
N GLY A 23 10.44 5.77 -6.55
CA GLY A 23 10.21 5.38 -7.95
C GLY A 23 9.20 4.25 -8.09
N SER A 24 8.42 3.96 -7.06
CA SER A 24 7.45 2.87 -7.05
C SER A 24 6.11 3.30 -7.67
N ASP A 25 5.71 2.58 -8.71
CA ASP A 25 4.40 2.70 -9.35
C ASP A 25 3.33 1.88 -8.59
N GLY A 26 3.74 0.95 -7.72
CA GLY A 26 2.80 0.13 -6.97
C GLY A 26 3.38 -0.99 -6.11
N ALA A 27 2.66 -2.10 -6.08
CA ALA A 27 3.05 -3.33 -5.41
C ALA A 27 2.32 -4.51 -6.06
N TYR A 28 2.84 -5.71 -5.87
CA TYR A 28 2.18 -6.96 -6.21
C TYR A 28 1.56 -7.56 -4.95
N TRP A 29 0.33 -8.05 -5.07
CA TRP A 29 -0.44 -8.66 -4.00
C TRP A 29 -0.85 -10.08 -4.37
N CYS A 30 -0.62 -11.03 -3.46
CA CYS A 30 -1.16 -12.39 -3.55
C CYS A 30 -2.46 -12.46 -2.74
N ASP A 31 -3.58 -12.72 -3.40
CA ASP A 31 -4.90 -12.80 -2.74
C ASP A 31 -5.04 -14.02 -1.81
N ASP A 32 -4.34 -15.12 -2.11
CA ASP A 32 -4.41 -16.36 -1.33
C ASP A 32 -3.57 -16.29 -0.05
N CYS A 33 -2.34 -15.78 -0.15
CA CYS A 33 -1.38 -15.74 0.97
C CYS A 33 -1.38 -14.40 1.72
N GLY A 34 -1.97 -13.34 1.14
CA GLY A 34 -1.91 -11.99 1.71
C GLY A 34 -0.52 -11.36 1.67
N VAL A 35 0.38 -11.89 0.84
CA VAL A 35 1.75 -11.38 0.67
C VAL A 35 1.73 -10.15 -0.23
N ARG A 36 2.47 -9.11 0.17
CA ARG A 36 2.65 -7.87 -0.59
C ARG A 36 4.12 -7.60 -0.83
N ILE A 37 4.49 -7.39 -2.09
CA ILE A 37 5.86 -7.09 -2.52
C ILE A 37 5.83 -5.78 -3.29
N ARG A 38 6.72 -4.82 -2.97
CA ARG A 38 6.79 -3.57 -3.76
C ARG A 38 7.29 -3.89 -5.17
N ASP A 39 6.81 -3.17 -6.16
CA ASP A 39 7.29 -3.29 -7.53
C ASP A 39 8.81 -3.04 -7.65
N VAL A 40 9.34 -2.08 -6.90
CA VAL A 40 10.79 -1.78 -6.83
C VAL A 40 11.60 -2.84 -6.08
N GLU A 41 10.95 -3.72 -5.31
CA GLU A 41 11.58 -4.83 -4.60
C GLU A 41 11.42 -6.16 -5.34
N LEU A 42 10.62 -6.20 -6.42
CA LEU A 42 10.38 -7.41 -7.19
C LEU A 42 11.48 -7.62 -8.23
N GLU A 43 12.28 -8.67 -8.05
CA GLU A 43 13.29 -9.10 -9.01
C GLU A 43 12.74 -10.23 -9.89
N GLY A 44 12.14 -9.88 -11.04
CA GLY A 44 11.66 -10.84 -12.03
C GLY A 44 10.14 -10.95 -12.11
N ASP A 45 9.62 -12.16 -12.28
CA ASP A 45 8.19 -12.40 -12.49
C ASP A 45 7.38 -12.17 -11.20
N PRO A 46 6.16 -11.63 -11.29
CA PRO A 46 5.32 -11.33 -10.13
C PRO A 46 4.68 -12.60 -9.58
N VAL A 47 5.48 -13.45 -8.94
CA VAL A 47 5.07 -14.73 -8.38
C VAL A 47 5.21 -14.72 -6.86
N CYS A 48 4.19 -15.23 -6.18
CA CYS A 48 4.18 -15.31 -4.73
C CYS A 48 5.26 -16.29 -4.24
N PRO A 49 6.17 -15.89 -3.33
CA PRO A 49 7.23 -16.76 -2.82
C PRO A 49 6.70 -17.93 -1.98
N ASP A 50 5.48 -17.81 -1.43
CA ASP A 50 4.91 -18.81 -0.54
C ASP A 50 4.14 -19.92 -1.28
N CYS A 51 3.42 -19.57 -2.36
CA CYS A 51 2.56 -20.51 -3.08
C CYS A 51 2.90 -20.70 -4.56
N GLY A 52 3.76 -19.85 -5.14
CA GLY A 52 4.13 -19.91 -6.54
C GLY A 52 3.04 -19.43 -7.52
N THR A 53 1.96 -18.81 -7.03
CA THR A 53 0.89 -18.25 -7.87
C THR A 53 1.23 -16.84 -8.35
N GLU A 54 0.74 -16.47 -9.53
CA GLU A 54 0.86 -15.11 -10.07
C GLU A 54 0.18 -14.09 -9.13
N MET A 55 0.87 -12.98 -8.88
CA MET A 55 0.42 -11.89 -8.03
C MET A 55 -0.22 -10.78 -8.87
N ARG A 56 -1.27 -10.16 -8.34
CA ARG A 56 -1.94 -9.03 -8.96
C ARG A 56 -1.16 -7.74 -8.70
N PHE A 57 -0.92 -6.94 -9.74
CA PHE A 57 -0.41 -5.58 -9.57
C PHE A 57 -1.48 -4.65 -8.99
N GLU A 58 -1.15 -4.01 -7.87
CA GLU A 58 -1.91 -2.97 -7.21
C GLU A 58 -1.14 -1.64 -7.34
N ARG A 59 -1.72 -0.68 -8.07
CA ARG A 59 -1.16 0.65 -8.16
C ARG A 59 -1.17 1.29 -6.78
N SER A 60 -0.05 1.89 -6.38
CA SER A 60 -0.02 2.72 -5.19
C SER A 60 -0.82 3.98 -5.55
N THR A 61 -2.06 4.06 -5.07
CA THR A 61 -2.85 5.29 -5.17
C THR A 61 -2.17 6.34 -4.31
N GLY A 62 -1.21 7.05 -4.89
CA GLY A 62 -0.66 8.26 -4.31
C GLY A 62 -1.79 9.25 -4.07
N ARG A 63 -2.35 9.24 -2.85
CA ARG A 63 -3.29 10.26 -2.34
C ARG A 63 -4.57 10.47 -3.18
N ASP A 64 -5.16 9.44 -3.79
CA ASP A 64 -6.51 9.53 -4.35
C ASP A 64 -7.57 8.87 -3.44
N CYS A 65 -7.38 8.94 -2.12
CA CYS A 65 -8.52 8.89 -1.22
C CYS A 65 -9.32 10.16 -1.45
N ALA A 66 -10.23 10.13 -2.43
CA ALA A 66 -11.35 11.05 -2.52
C ALA A 66 -12.26 10.82 -1.31
N CYS A 67 -11.85 11.30 -0.15
CA CYS A 67 -12.59 11.24 1.10
C CYS A 67 -12.51 12.58 1.81
#